data_AF-A0A2R5GHG7-F1
#
_entry.id   AF-A0A2R5GHG7-F1
#
_cell.length_a   1.000
_cell.length_b   1.000
_cell.length_c   1.000
_cell.angle_alpha   90.00
_cell.angle_beta   90.00
_cell.angle_gamma   90.00
#
_symmetry.space_group_name_H-M   'P 1'
#
loop_
_entity.id
_entity.type
_entity.pdbx_description
1 polymer ?
#
loop_
_entity_poly.entity_id
_entity_poly.type
_entity_poly.pdbx_seq_one_letter_code
_entity_poly.pdbx_strand_id
1 'polypeptide(L)'
;MTDRSNSPAVTLCLTLVGECSLLRCGAYIAAQLLGAVFGSLLVWACTSNMSYGRQEEVESLVGNPPFDLGANGLNATLNAGNGFVLEFLGTFLLCITVLSTVLHPDNLAQGKPANAPIAIGFAVFLSHVVLIPLTGCGINPARTFGPALVNSMAGNNVWASTYWIYFVGPFMASFAAAGLHKTLLHPNEPAAVPKTAVQQDTSGRPLMMAKV
;
A
#
# COMPACT_ATOMS: atom_id res chain seq x y z
N MET A 1 -17.80 2.58 4.30
CA MET A 1 -16.51 3.30 4.32
C MET A 1 -15.40 2.25 4.16
N THR A 2 -15.39 1.56 3.04
CA THR A 2 -14.60 0.32 2.79
C THR A 2 -13.48 0.53 1.77
N ASP A 3 -13.48 1.68 1.08
CA ASP A 3 -12.59 2.00 -0.05
C ASP A 3 -11.31 2.74 0.35
N ARG A 4 -11.14 3.08 1.64
CA ARG A 4 -10.01 3.87 2.13
C ARG A 4 -8.79 2.98 2.37
N SER A 5 -7.68 3.36 1.75
CA SER A 5 -6.37 2.74 1.96
C SER A 5 -5.27 3.80 1.90
N ASN A 6 -4.13 3.51 2.50
CA ASN A 6 -2.90 4.30 2.41
C ASN A 6 -1.86 3.69 1.44
N SER A 7 -2.23 2.65 0.70
CA SER A 7 -1.35 1.94 -0.24
C SER A 7 -1.97 1.92 -1.65
N PRO A 8 -1.23 2.39 -2.68
CA PRO A 8 -1.70 2.31 -4.07
C PRO A 8 -2.08 0.90 -4.51
N ALA A 9 -1.32 -0.11 -4.07
CA ALA A 9 -1.59 -1.51 -4.37
C ALA A 9 -2.94 -1.95 -3.76
N VAL A 10 -3.15 -1.68 -2.47
CA VAL A 10 -4.40 -2.04 -1.79
C VAL A 10 -5.59 -1.25 -2.37
N THR A 11 -5.42 0.03 -2.71
CA THR A 11 -6.46 0.82 -3.39
C THR A 11 -6.82 0.21 -4.74
N LEU A 12 -5.82 -0.21 -5.54
CA LEU A 12 -6.08 -0.91 -6.79
C LEU A 12 -6.81 -2.24 -6.53
N CYS A 13 -6.38 -3.02 -5.54
CA CYS A 13 -7.02 -4.28 -5.15
C CYS A 13 -8.51 -4.09 -4.83
N LEU A 14 -8.84 -3.10 -3.99
CA LEU A 14 -10.23 -2.73 -3.65
C LEU A 14 -11.02 -2.26 -4.87
N THR A 15 -10.38 -1.52 -5.78
CA THR A 15 -10.98 -1.09 -7.05
C THR A 15 -11.32 -2.28 -7.94
N LEU A 16 -10.41 -3.26 -8.03
CA LEU A 16 -10.58 -4.47 -8.84
C LEU A 16 -11.75 -5.32 -8.34
N VAL A 17 -12.03 -5.34 -7.04
CA VAL A 17 -13.21 -6.03 -6.46
C VAL A 17 -14.49 -5.18 -6.45
N GLY A 18 -14.44 -3.94 -6.96
CA GLY A 18 -15.62 -3.09 -7.14
C GLY A 18 -15.96 -2.17 -5.96
N GLU A 19 -15.08 -2.07 -4.96
CA GLU A 19 -15.31 -1.23 -3.78
C GLU A 19 -14.98 0.25 -4.02
N CYS A 20 -14.12 0.54 -5.00
CA CYS A 20 -13.72 1.89 -5.36
C CYS A 20 -13.89 2.11 -6.87
N SER A 21 -14.28 3.32 -7.30
CA SER A 21 -14.32 3.67 -8.72
C SER A 21 -12.93 3.99 -9.26
N LEU A 22 -12.70 3.82 -10.56
CA LEU A 22 -11.39 4.12 -11.17
C LEU A 22 -10.93 5.57 -10.95
N LEU A 23 -11.86 6.54 -11.01
CA LEU A 23 -11.54 7.94 -10.75
C LEU A 23 -11.10 8.18 -9.30
N ARG A 24 -11.80 7.56 -8.34
CA ARG A 24 -11.42 7.62 -6.92
C ARG A 24 -10.09 6.91 -6.66
N CYS A 25 -9.86 5.78 -7.31
CA CYS A 25 -8.59 5.06 -7.28
C CYS A 25 -7.43 5.98 -7.68
N GLY A 26 -7.54 6.65 -8.84
CA GLY A 26 -6.53 7.61 -9.29
C GLY A 26 -6.32 8.77 -8.30
N ALA A 27 -7.40 9.35 -7.78
CA ALA A 27 -7.33 10.43 -6.80
C ALA A 27 -6.68 9.98 -5.47
N TYR A 28 -6.98 8.77 -5.01
CA TYR A 28 -6.37 8.18 -3.81
C TYR A 28 -4.89 7.91 -4.02
N ILE A 29 -4.48 7.33 -5.15
CA ILE A 29 -3.07 7.09 -5.45
C ILE A 29 -2.30 8.42 -5.47
N ALA A 30 -2.83 9.46 -6.12
CA ALA A 30 -2.21 10.78 -6.13
C ALA A 30 -2.06 11.35 -4.70
N ALA A 31 -3.13 11.31 -3.89
CA ALA A 31 -3.10 11.77 -2.52
C ALA A 31 -2.10 10.98 -1.64
N GLN A 32 -2.01 9.66 -1.84
CA GLN A 32 -1.08 8.79 -1.13
C GLN A 32 0.37 9.10 -1.48
N LEU A 33 0.68 9.30 -2.77
CA LEU A 33 2.03 9.66 -3.22
C LEU A 33 2.44 11.04 -2.66
N LEU A 34 1.57 12.04 -2.76
CA LEU A 34 1.82 13.37 -2.19
C LEU A 34 1.99 13.32 -0.67
N GLY A 35 1.13 12.57 0.02
CA GLY A 35 1.23 12.37 1.46
C GLY A 35 2.52 11.68 1.87
N ALA A 36 2.99 10.69 1.10
CA ALA A 36 4.26 10.03 1.36
C ALA A 36 5.46 10.97 1.18
N VAL A 37 5.49 11.78 0.12
CA VAL A 37 6.53 12.80 -0.08
C VAL A 37 6.53 13.81 1.06
N PHE A 38 5.36 14.33 1.43
CA PHE A 38 5.24 15.27 2.54
C PHE A 38 5.71 14.66 3.86
N GLY A 39 5.32 13.41 4.15
CA GLY A 39 5.77 12.69 5.33
C GLY A 39 7.29 12.50 5.36
N SER A 40 7.89 12.13 4.23
CA SER A 40 9.35 12.00 4.09
C SER A 40 10.09 13.32 4.31
N LEU A 41 9.57 14.43 3.76
CA LEU A 41 10.11 15.77 4.01
C LEU A 41 10.03 16.15 5.49
N LEU A 42 8.91 15.84 6.15
CA LEU A 42 8.73 16.12 7.58
C LEU A 42 9.71 15.31 8.44
N VAL A 43 9.90 14.03 8.13
CA VAL A 43 10.91 13.19 8.81
C VAL A 43 12.30 13.78 8.61
N TRP A 44 12.65 14.17 7.38
CA TRP A 44 13.94 14.80 7.12
C TRP A 44 14.10 16.11 7.90
N ALA A 45 13.10 16.98 7.93
CA ALA A 45 13.15 18.21 8.69
C ALA A 45 13.43 17.95 10.18
N CYS A 46 12.76 16.95 10.77
CA CYS A 46 12.95 16.55 12.16
C CYS A 46 14.29 15.86 12.45
N THR A 47 14.94 15.28 11.44
CA THR A 47 16.15 14.46 11.60
C THR A 47 17.40 15.06 10.95
N SER A 48 17.29 16.20 10.26
CA SER A 48 18.38 16.84 9.51
C SER A 48 19.64 17.16 10.34
N ASN A 49 19.48 17.37 11.66
CA ASN A 49 20.58 17.63 12.59
C ASN A 49 21.03 16.36 13.36
N MET A 50 20.56 15.18 12.97
CA MET A 50 20.96 13.92 13.58
C MET A 50 22.42 13.63 13.23
N SER A 51 23.30 13.67 14.24
CA SER A 51 24.70 13.25 14.14
C SER A 51 24.97 12.22 15.22
N TYR A 52 25.67 11.14 14.85
CA TYR A 52 25.99 10.03 15.76
C TYR A 52 27.35 10.17 16.46
N GLY A 53 28.02 11.32 16.32
CA GLY A 53 29.26 11.62 17.03
C GLY A 53 30.45 10.79 16.55
N ARG A 54 31.23 11.35 15.62
CA ARG A 54 32.69 11.15 15.46
C ARG A 54 33.23 9.80 14.95
N GLN A 55 32.41 8.90 14.41
CA GLN A 55 32.94 7.83 13.55
C GLN A 55 32.49 8.08 12.11
N GLU A 56 33.44 8.40 11.22
CA GLU A 56 33.23 8.59 9.78
C GLU A 56 32.45 7.42 9.15
N GLU A 57 32.73 6.18 9.58
CA GLU A 57 31.99 4.99 9.14
C GLU A 57 30.51 5.06 9.52
N VAL A 58 30.16 5.52 10.73
CA VAL A 58 28.77 5.64 11.19
C VAL A 58 28.08 6.80 10.47
N GLU A 59 28.75 7.92 10.24
CA GLU A 59 28.17 9.04 9.46
C GLU A 59 27.90 8.65 8.00
N SER A 60 28.73 7.78 7.41
CA SER A 60 28.46 7.22 6.08
C SER A 60 27.25 6.27 6.04
N LEU A 61 26.97 5.57 7.15
CA LEU A 61 25.80 4.70 7.31
C LEU A 61 24.52 5.46 7.64
N VAL A 62 24.64 6.61 8.32
CA VAL A 62 23.51 7.50 8.58
C VAL A 62 23.17 8.27 7.30
N GLY A 63 24.16 8.83 6.59
CA GLY A 63 23.92 9.60 5.38
C GLY A 63 23.11 10.88 5.60
N ASN A 64 22.77 11.57 4.52
CA ASN A 64 21.89 12.73 4.54
C ASN A 64 20.95 12.67 3.33
N PRO A 65 19.62 12.52 3.52
CA PRO A 65 18.92 12.41 4.80
C PRO A 65 19.26 11.13 5.59
N PRO A 66 19.17 11.15 6.94
CA PRO A 66 19.46 9.99 7.79
C PRO A 66 18.71 8.71 7.40
N PHE A 67 19.44 7.59 7.36
CA PHE A 67 19.00 6.24 7.01
C PHE A 67 18.24 6.16 5.67
N ASP A 68 18.58 7.03 4.72
CA ASP A 68 17.85 7.23 3.47
C ASP A 68 16.34 7.39 3.69
N LEU A 69 15.90 7.97 4.81
CA LEU A 69 14.47 8.09 5.19
C LEU A 69 13.72 6.75 5.18
N GLY A 70 14.44 5.64 5.31
CA GLY A 70 13.92 4.29 5.18
C GLY A 70 13.49 3.92 3.75
N ALA A 71 14.10 4.50 2.72
CA ALA A 71 13.91 4.09 1.33
C ALA A 71 14.18 2.58 1.15
N ASN A 72 13.43 1.95 0.25
CA ASN A 72 13.62 0.52 0.00
C ASN A 72 14.92 0.27 -0.78
N GLY A 73 15.56 -0.87 -0.52
CA GLY A 73 16.77 -1.29 -1.20
C GLY A 73 16.85 -2.81 -1.27
N LEU A 74 17.22 -3.34 -2.44
CA LEU A 74 17.39 -4.77 -2.64
C LEU A 74 18.72 -5.20 -2.03
N ASN A 75 18.70 -6.27 -1.24
CA ASN A 75 19.92 -6.86 -0.73
C ASN A 75 20.88 -7.21 -1.88
N ALA A 76 22.14 -6.80 -1.77
CA ALA A 76 23.13 -6.94 -2.85
C ALA A 76 23.40 -8.39 -3.29
N THR A 77 23.02 -9.37 -2.46
CA THR A 77 23.16 -10.81 -2.77
C THR A 77 21.95 -11.39 -3.52
N LEU A 78 20.85 -10.64 -3.65
CA LEU A 78 19.64 -11.06 -4.34
C LEU A 78 19.56 -10.45 -5.74
N ASN A 79 19.09 -11.25 -6.69
CA ASN A 79 18.72 -10.75 -8.01
C ASN A 79 17.32 -10.10 -7.97
N ALA A 80 17.01 -9.30 -9.00
CA ALA A 80 15.74 -8.59 -9.12
C ALA A 80 14.51 -9.53 -9.14
N GLY A 81 14.64 -10.72 -9.73
CA GLY A 81 13.54 -11.70 -9.78
C GLY A 81 13.15 -12.21 -8.40
N ASN A 82 14.13 -12.54 -7.55
CA ASN A 82 13.89 -12.93 -6.17
C ASN A 82 13.26 -11.78 -5.37
N GLY A 83 13.77 -10.56 -5.54
CA GLY A 83 13.18 -9.37 -4.92
C GLY A 83 11.73 -9.13 -5.35
N PHE A 84 11.43 -9.29 -6.64
CA PHE A 84 10.07 -9.20 -7.16
C PHE A 84 9.12 -10.22 -6.52
N VAL A 85 9.53 -11.50 -6.41
CA VAL A 85 8.71 -12.54 -5.78
C VAL A 85 8.43 -12.20 -4.32
N LEU A 86 9.43 -11.73 -3.59
CA LEU A 86 9.29 -11.33 -2.19
C LEU A 86 8.30 -10.16 -2.00
N GLU A 87 8.43 -9.10 -2.79
CA GLU A 87 7.51 -7.94 -2.76
C GLU A 87 6.10 -8.32 -3.20
N PHE A 88 5.98 -9.21 -4.18
CA PHE A 88 4.69 -9.78 -4.59
C PHE A 88 4.03 -10.54 -3.43
N LEU A 89 4.74 -11.47 -2.78
CA LEU A 89 4.17 -12.29 -1.70
C LEU A 89 3.77 -11.46 -0.48
N GLY A 90 4.61 -10.51 -0.07
CA GLY A 90 4.28 -9.59 1.04
C GLY A 90 3.06 -8.72 0.73
N THR A 91 2.98 -8.17 -0.48
CA THR A 91 1.82 -7.37 -0.89
C THR A 91 0.57 -8.24 -1.07
N PHE A 92 0.72 -9.47 -1.55
CA PHE A 92 -0.38 -10.41 -1.72
C PHE A 92 -0.99 -10.76 -0.37
N LEU A 93 -0.15 -11.09 0.63
CA LEU A 93 -0.58 -11.30 2.01
C LEU A 93 -1.36 -10.09 2.54
N LEU A 94 -0.82 -8.89 2.36
CA LEU A 94 -1.50 -7.65 2.77
C LEU A 94 -2.87 -7.50 2.07
N CYS A 95 -2.91 -7.64 0.75
CA CYS A 95 -4.12 -7.46 -0.04
C CYS A 95 -5.19 -8.49 0.32
N ILE A 96 -4.83 -9.77 0.44
CA ILE A 96 -5.80 -10.81 0.82
C ILE A 96 -6.28 -10.62 2.25
N THR A 97 -5.43 -10.22 3.19
CA THR A 97 -5.86 -9.88 4.56
C THR A 97 -6.84 -8.71 4.55
N VAL A 98 -6.59 -7.66 3.77
CA VAL A 98 -7.54 -6.53 3.64
C VAL A 98 -8.87 -7.02 3.12
N LEU A 99 -8.90 -7.78 2.03
CA LEU A 99 -10.15 -8.28 1.46
C LEU A 99 -10.89 -9.21 2.44
N SER A 100 -10.21 -10.21 2.99
CA SER A 100 -10.79 -11.20 3.91
C SER A 100 -11.24 -10.62 5.25
N THR A 101 -10.82 -9.39 5.60
CA THR A 101 -11.24 -8.75 6.85
C THR A 101 -12.24 -7.63 6.58
N VAL A 102 -11.92 -6.68 5.70
CA VAL A 102 -12.78 -5.52 5.41
C VAL A 102 -14.05 -5.92 4.68
N LEU A 103 -13.97 -6.93 3.79
CA LEU A 103 -15.10 -7.40 3.00
C LEU A 103 -15.71 -8.71 3.52
N HIS A 104 -15.31 -9.16 4.71
CA HIS A 104 -15.93 -10.33 5.33
C HIS A 104 -17.43 -10.09 5.55
N PRO A 105 -18.33 -11.02 5.20
CA PRO A 105 -19.78 -10.86 5.33
C PRO A 105 -20.22 -10.41 6.72
N ASP A 106 -19.68 -11.03 7.78
CA ASP A 106 -20.02 -10.67 9.16
C ASP A 106 -19.60 -9.24 9.52
N ASN A 107 -18.44 -8.79 9.01
CA ASN A 107 -17.94 -7.44 9.28
C ASN A 107 -18.75 -6.39 8.51
N LEU A 108 -19.21 -6.72 7.30
CA LEU A 108 -20.12 -5.90 6.52
C LEU A 108 -21.50 -5.81 7.19
N ALA A 109 -22.03 -6.94 7.66
CA ALA A 109 -23.34 -7.01 8.35
C ALA A 109 -23.36 -6.23 9.67
N GLN A 110 -22.24 -6.24 10.41
CA GLN A 110 -22.09 -5.48 11.66
C GLN A 110 -21.76 -4.00 11.44
N GLY A 111 -21.43 -3.59 10.20
CA GLY A 111 -21.04 -2.22 9.84
C GLY A 111 -19.74 -1.73 10.50
N LYS A 112 -19.04 -2.61 11.25
CA LYS A 112 -17.83 -2.30 12.00
C LYS A 112 -16.84 -3.46 11.88
N PRO A 113 -15.86 -3.40 10.97
CA PRO A 113 -14.79 -4.39 10.90
C PRO A 113 -13.80 -4.20 12.07
N ALA A 114 -14.23 -4.50 13.30
CA ALA A 114 -13.47 -4.18 14.53
C ALA A 114 -12.08 -4.83 14.55
N ASN A 115 -11.94 -6.03 13.97
CA ASN A 115 -10.69 -6.78 13.95
C ASN A 115 -9.82 -6.53 12.71
N ALA A 116 -10.34 -5.83 11.69
CA ALA A 116 -9.59 -5.61 10.44
C ALA A 116 -8.29 -4.81 10.65
N PRO A 117 -8.26 -3.70 11.42
CA PRO A 117 -7.02 -2.96 11.65
C PRO A 117 -5.93 -3.81 12.32
N ILE A 118 -6.31 -4.69 13.26
CA ILE A 118 -5.39 -5.58 13.95
C ILE A 118 -4.80 -6.60 12.97
N ALA A 119 -5.65 -7.29 12.22
CA ALA A 119 -5.21 -8.28 11.24
C ALA A 119 -4.34 -7.66 10.14
N ILE A 120 -4.73 -6.50 9.60
CA ILE A 120 -3.95 -5.76 8.60
C ILE A 120 -2.60 -5.32 9.19
N GLY A 121 -2.59 -4.81 10.42
CA GLY A 121 -1.36 -4.44 11.13
C GLY A 121 -0.40 -5.63 11.30
N PHE A 122 -0.93 -6.81 11.66
CA PHE A 122 -0.12 -8.04 11.75
C PHE A 122 0.42 -8.50 10.39
N ALA A 123 -0.36 -8.39 9.31
CA ALA A 123 0.12 -8.72 7.96
C ALA A 123 1.28 -7.81 7.53
N VAL A 124 1.17 -6.49 7.82
CA VAL A 124 2.25 -5.53 7.60
C VAL A 124 3.46 -5.86 8.47
N PHE A 125 3.26 -6.14 9.76
CA PHE A 125 4.33 -6.49 10.70
C PHE A 125 5.11 -7.72 10.25
N LEU A 126 4.41 -8.83 9.93
CA LEU A 126 5.05 -10.05 9.43
C LEU A 126 5.84 -9.80 8.15
N SER A 127 5.26 -9.01 7.22
CA SER A 127 5.96 -8.63 6.00
C SER A 127 7.24 -7.84 6.32
N HIS A 128 7.23 -6.93 7.30
CA HIS A 128 8.42 -6.18 7.70
C HIS A 128 9.48 -7.08 8.34
N VAL A 129 9.08 -7.98 9.25
CA VAL A 129 10.00 -8.94 9.90
C VAL A 129 10.76 -9.77 8.87
N VAL A 130 10.09 -10.20 7.80
CA VAL A 130 10.69 -11.04 6.76
C VAL A 130 11.42 -10.21 5.70
N LEU A 131 10.83 -9.12 5.22
CA LEU A 131 11.28 -8.44 4.00
C LEU A 131 12.27 -7.30 4.23
N ILE A 132 12.34 -6.69 5.42
CA ILE A 132 13.33 -5.63 5.70
C ILE A 132 14.76 -6.06 5.31
N PRO A 133 15.31 -7.20 5.76
CA PRO A 133 16.69 -7.57 5.45
C PRO A 133 16.92 -8.00 3.97
N LEU A 134 15.84 -8.24 3.23
CA LEU A 134 15.90 -8.79 1.86
C LEU A 134 15.67 -7.72 0.79
N THR A 135 14.66 -6.86 0.98
CA THR A 135 14.20 -5.88 0.00
C THR A 135 13.89 -4.51 0.61
N GLY A 136 14.01 -4.37 1.94
CA GLY A 136 13.56 -3.17 2.66
C GLY A 136 12.05 -3.08 2.86
N CYS A 137 11.27 -4.10 2.45
CA CYS A 137 9.80 -4.16 2.55
C CYS A 137 9.07 -3.00 1.82
N GLY A 138 8.95 -3.10 0.51
CA GLY A 138 8.31 -2.12 -0.38
C GLY A 138 6.85 -2.40 -0.72
N ILE A 139 6.15 -3.21 0.07
CA ILE A 139 4.77 -3.70 -0.16
C ILE A 139 3.69 -2.61 -0.35
N ASN A 140 4.09 -1.34 -0.29
CA ASN A 140 3.29 -0.15 -0.55
C ASN A 140 4.07 0.80 -1.48
N PRO A 141 3.64 0.96 -2.75
CA PRO A 141 4.32 1.83 -3.72
C PRO A 141 4.44 3.31 -3.29
N ALA A 142 3.51 3.85 -2.50
CA ALA A 142 3.63 5.22 -2.00
C ALA A 142 4.73 5.33 -0.92
N ARG A 143 4.80 4.35 -0.02
CA ARG A 143 5.86 4.23 1.00
C ARG A 143 7.25 4.00 0.39
N THR A 144 7.31 3.41 -0.80
CA THR A 144 8.52 3.32 -1.61
C THR A 144 8.87 4.66 -2.26
N PHE A 145 7.90 5.26 -2.96
CA PHE A 145 8.13 6.45 -3.77
C PHE A 145 8.55 7.68 -2.95
N GLY A 146 7.85 7.97 -1.84
CA GLY A 146 8.07 9.20 -1.05
C GLY A 146 9.52 9.35 -0.56
N PRO A 147 10.04 8.39 0.22
CA PRO A 147 11.43 8.43 0.69
C PRO A 147 12.45 8.46 -0.45
N ALA A 148 12.22 7.67 -1.51
CA ALA A 148 13.12 7.61 -2.66
C ALA A 148 13.22 8.97 -3.39
N LEU A 149 12.08 9.62 -3.60
CA LEU A 149 12.06 10.94 -4.24
C LEU A 149 12.78 11.98 -3.39
N VAL A 150 12.51 12.03 -2.09
CA VAL A 150 13.13 13.01 -1.18
C VAL A 150 14.64 12.79 -1.08
N ASN A 151 15.11 11.54 -1.02
CA ASN A 151 16.54 11.24 -1.10
C ASN A 151 17.18 11.72 -2.41
N SER A 152 16.49 11.49 -3.53
CA SER A 152 16.98 11.96 -4.82
C SER A 152 17.03 13.49 -4.90
N MET A 153 16.08 14.20 -4.29
CA MET A 153 16.13 15.66 -4.14
C MET A 153 17.28 16.14 -3.25
N ALA A 154 17.71 15.32 -2.28
CA ALA A 154 18.88 15.58 -1.44
C ALA A 154 20.21 15.29 -2.15
N GLY A 155 20.19 14.76 -3.38
CA GLY A 155 21.38 14.46 -4.19
C GLY A 155 21.80 12.99 -4.17
N ASN A 156 21.08 12.10 -3.48
CA ASN A 156 21.42 10.68 -3.39
C ASN A 156 20.90 9.89 -4.60
N ASN A 157 21.69 8.93 -5.08
CA ASN A 157 21.28 8.03 -6.15
C ASN A 157 20.61 6.75 -5.60
N VAL A 158 19.33 6.85 -5.23
CA VAL A 158 18.56 5.73 -4.67
C VAL A 158 17.79 4.92 -5.71
N TRP A 159 17.65 5.43 -6.93
CA TRP A 159 16.90 4.79 -8.02
C TRP A 159 17.72 3.71 -8.72
N ALA A 160 17.93 2.59 -8.04
CA ALA A 160 18.62 1.44 -8.62
C ALA A 160 17.85 0.88 -9.84
N SER A 161 18.54 0.19 -10.75
CA SER A 161 17.90 -0.47 -11.90
C SER A 161 16.85 -1.52 -11.51
N THR A 162 16.87 -1.98 -10.26
CA THR A 162 15.92 -2.93 -9.68
C THR A 162 14.69 -2.29 -9.04
N TYR A 163 14.59 -0.96 -8.95
CA TYR A 163 13.51 -0.27 -8.22
C TYR A 163 12.10 -0.55 -8.76
N TRP A 164 11.99 -0.98 -10.02
CA TRP A 164 10.72 -1.36 -10.64
C TRP A 164 9.99 -2.47 -9.88
N ILE A 165 10.71 -3.34 -9.14
CA ILE A 165 10.12 -4.46 -8.40
C ILE A 165 9.12 -3.98 -7.34
N TYR A 166 9.35 -2.82 -6.74
CA TYR A 166 8.52 -2.21 -5.70
C TYR A 166 7.23 -1.56 -6.24
N PHE A 167 7.07 -1.52 -7.56
CA PHE A 167 5.83 -1.08 -8.21
C PHE A 167 5.14 -2.28 -8.86
N VAL A 168 5.87 -3.00 -9.71
CA VAL A 168 5.30 -4.11 -10.48
C VAL A 168 4.90 -5.26 -9.54
N GLY A 169 5.73 -5.63 -8.57
CA GLY A 169 5.41 -6.68 -7.60
C GLY A 169 4.11 -6.40 -6.83
N PRO A 170 4.01 -5.25 -6.13
CA PRO A 170 2.80 -4.88 -5.40
C PRO A 170 1.52 -4.76 -6.25
N PHE A 171 1.61 -4.19 -7.46
CA PHE A 171 0.43 -4.11 -8.33
C PHE A 171 0.02 -5.49 -8.87
N MET A 172 0.96 -6.33 -9.28
CA MET A 172 0.65 -7.70 -9.72
C MET A 172 0.02 -8.53 -8.58
N ALA A 173 0.49 -8.34 -7.34
CA ALA A 173 -0.11 -8.98 -6.18
C ALA A 173 -1.56 -8.53 -5.94
N SER A 174 -1.88 -7.27 -6.25
CA SER A 174 -3.23 -6.72 -6.15
C SER A 174 -4.18 -7.41 -7.14
N PHE A 175 -3.74 -7.62 -8.39
CA PHE A 175 -4.50 -8.41 -9.37
C PHE A 175 -4.70 -9.86 -8.91
N ALA A 176 -3.65 -10.51 -8.40
CA ALA A 176 -3.72 -11.88 -7.93
C ALA A 176 -4.67 -12.04 -6.73
N ALA A 177 -4.58 -11.15 -5.73
CA ALA A 177 -5.45 -11.18 -4.55
C ALA A 177 -6.92 -10.90 -4.91
N ALA A 178 -7.18 -9.91 -5.77
CA ALA A 178 -8.53 -9.61 -6.24
C ALA A 178 -9.12 -10.77 -7.06
N GLY A 179 -8.32 -11.41 -7.92
CA GLY A 179 -8.71 -12.60 -8.66
C GLY A 179 -9.10 -13.75 -7.73
N LEU A 180 -8.22 -14.08 -6.78
CA LEU A 180 -8.45 -15.12 -5.78
C LEU A 180 -9.73 -14.88 -4.97
N HIS A 181 -9.94 -13.65 -4.51
CA HIS A 181 -11.12 -13.26 -3.76
C HIS A 181 -12.41 -13.51 -4.54
N LYS A 182 -12.44 -13.10 -5.82
CA LYS A 182 -13.62 -13.29 -6.68
C LYS A 182 -13.88 -14.75 -7.02
N THR A 183 -12.84 -15.56 -7.25
CA THR A 183 -13.03 -16.93 -7.74
C THR A 183 -13.24 -17.96 -6.64
N LEU A 184 -12.54 -17.85 -5.51
CA LEU A 184 -12.55 -18.90 -4.48
C LEU A 184 -13.30 -18.48 -3.20
N LEU A 185 -13.33 -17.20 -2.86
CA LEU A 185 -13.97 -16.73 -1.63
C LEU A 185 -15.41 -16.25 -1.87
N HIS A 186 -15.71 -15.66 -3.04
CA HIS A 186 -17.04 -15.14 -3.38
C HIS A 186 -17.47 -15.46 -4.84
N PRO A 187 -17.58 -16.74 -5.24
CA PRO A 187 -17.85 -17.13 -6.64
C PRO A 187 -19.22 -16.70 -7.19
N ASN A 188 -20.17 -16.30 -6.34
CA ASN A 188 -21.57 -16.04 -6.72
C ASN A 188 -22.04 -14.58 -6.54
N GLU A 189 -21.13 -13.63 -6.27
CA GLU A 189 -21.50 -12.22 -6.28
C GLU A 189 -21.51 -11.69 -7.72
N PRO A 190 -22.66 -11.23 -8.26
CA PRO A 190 -22.67 -10.59 -9.57
C PRO A 190 -21.72 -9.40 -9.55
N ALA A 191 -20.98 -9.20 -10.66
CA ALA A 191 -20.01 -8.11 -10.79
C ALA A 191 -20.60 -6.81 -10.22
N ALA A 192 -19.93 -6.26 -9.20
CA ALA A 192 -20.45 -5.15 -8.41
C ALA A 192 -20.99 -4.04 -9.32
N VAL A 193 -22.30 -3.80 -9.23
CA VAL A 193 -22.90 -2.61 -9.82
C VAL A 193 -22.21 -1.42 -9.16
N PRO A 194 -21.64 -0.47 -9.92
CA PRO A 194 -21.02 0.71 -9.34
C PRO A 194 -22.02 1.35 -8.36
N LYS A 195 -21.62 1.53 -7.10
CA LYS A 195 -22.44 2.17 -6.05
C LYS A 195 -22.87 3.62 -6.38
N THR A 196 -22.54 4.11 -7.58
CA THR A 196 -22.99 5.36 -8.19
C THR A 196 -24.29 5.24 -8.99
N ALA A 197 -24.85 4.04 -9.19
CA ALA A 197 -26.22 3.93 -9.65
C ALA A 197 -27.14 4.40 -8.51
N VAL A 198 -27.67 5.63 -8.65
CA VAL A 198 -28.72 6.16 -7.80
C VAL A 198 -29.78 5.07 -7.66
N GLN A 199 -29.98 4.59 -6.43
CA GLN A 199 -31.00 3.62 -6.11
C GLN A 199 -32.34 4.33 -6.37
N GLN A 200 -32.90 4.11 -7.55
CA GLN A 200 -34.22 4.59 -7.94
C GLN A 200 -35.23 3.57 -7.43
N ASP A 201 -36.31 4.05 -6.81
CA ASP A 201 -37.44 3.17 -6.53
C ASP A 201 -38.06 2.64 -7.84
N THR A 202 -39.01 1.71 -7.74
CA THR A 202 -39.73 1.15 -8.90
C THR A 202 -40.52 2.19 -9.71
N SER A 203 -40.55 3.46 -9.27
CA SER A 203 -41.14 4.61 -9.94
C SER A 203 -40.10 5.59 -10.53
N GLY A 204 -38.80 5.27 -10.49
CA GLY A 204 -37.73 6.08 -11.09
C GLY A 204 -37.27 7.28 -10.23
N ARG A 205 -37.68 7.38 -8.96
CA ARG A 205 -37.33 8.52 -8.10
C ARG A 205 -36.06 8.24 -7.26
N PRO A 206 -35.14 9.21 -7.14
CA PRO A 206 -33.94 9.05 -6.31
C PRO A 206 -34.32 8.88 -4.84
N LEU A 207 -33.88 7.78 -4.22
CA LEU A 207 -34.07 7.55 -2.78
C LEU A 207 -33.24 8.56 -1.97
N MET A 208 -33.91 9.50 -1.31
CA MET A 208 -33.27 10.33 -0.29
C MET A 208 -32.98 9.46 0.94
N MET A 209 -31.70 9.22 1.23
CA MET A 209 -31.26 8.55 2.44
C MET A 209 -31.71 9.36 3.67
N ALA A 210 -32.63 8.79 4.46
CA ALA A 210 -32.94 9.29 5.78
C ALA A 210 -31.68 9.15 6.66
N LYS A 211 -31.17 10.28 7.15
CA LYS A 211 -30.10 10.28 8.16
C LYS A 211 -30.63 9.61 9.43
N VAL A 212 -29.97 8.54 9.87
CA VAL A 212 -29.97 8.06 11.26
C VAL A 212 -28.52 8.03 11.71
#